data_AF-A0A353LRE4-F1
#
_entry.id   AF-A0A353LRE4-F1
#
_cell.length_a   1.000
_cell.length_b   1.000
_cell.length_c   1.000
_cell.angle_alpha   90.00
_cell.angle_beta   90.00
_cell.angle_gamma   90.00
#
_symmetry.space_group_name_H-M   'P 1'
#
loop_
_entity.id
_entity.type
_entity.pdbx_description
1 polymer ?
#
loop_
_entity_poly.entity_id
_entity_poly.type
_entity_poly.pdbx_seq_one_letter_code
_entity_poly.pdbx_strand_id
1 'polypeptide(L)'
;CLIVANEFFDALPIRQFEYRDGKWHERMVVHCDDRGFIVELAPQPVADTALLRLDQRCGAIEQGAVAEVSLAAQTVCEMLATHISHYGGAALLIDYGPARSAFGDSFQAMQAHQFVSPFVTPGDADLTAHVDFAALALAATTAGALVDGPVTQADFLKELGIEYRAAALSQKLDPEARAAMAETVKRLIGPEQMGQLFKVLAMRAPALSERPGFSMAQR
;
A
#
# COMPACT_ATOMS: atom_id res chain seq x y z
N CYS A 1 -1.85 -23.00 0.97
CA CYS A 1 -0.90 -22.37 0.00
C CYS A 1 -0.09 -21.27 0.70
N LEU A 2 0.93 -20.74 0.04
CA LEU A 2 1.55 -19.45 0.41
C LEU A 2 1.48 -18.54 -0.81
N ILE A 3 0.87 -17.38 -0.66
CA ILE A 3 0.76 -16.34 -1.69
C ILE A 3 1.65 -15.16 -1.28
N VAL A 4 2.38 -14.60 -2.23
CA VAL A 4 3.20 -13.41 -1.99
C VAL A 4 2.81 -12.38 -3.03
N ALA A 5 2.38 -11.21 -2.56
CA ALA A 5 2.04 -10.05 -3.37
C ALA A 5 2.98 -8.91 -2.96
N ASN A 6 4.02 -8.69 -3.76
CA ASN A 6 4.98 -7.62 -3.57
C ASN A 6 4.76 -6.56 -4.65
N GLU A 7 4.41 -5.33 -4.26
CA GLU A 7 4.14 -4.21 -5.19
C GLU A 7 3.11 -4.62 -6.24
N PHE A 8 1.98 -5.12 -5.74
CA PHE A 8 0.85 -5.54 -6.57
C PHE A 8 -0.36 -4.66 -6.35
N PHE A 9 -0.56 -4.17 -5.12
CA PHE A 9 -1.76 -3.44 -4.76
C PHE A 9 -1.64 -1.95 -5.09
N ASP A 10 -0.44 -1.40 -5.12
CA ASP A 10 -0.14 -0.02 -5.54
C ASP A 10 -0.50 0.27 -7.00
N ALA A 11 -0.37 -0.75 -7.86
CA ALA A 11 -0.71 -0.67 -9.28
C ALA A 11 -2.23 -0.84 -9.57
N LEU A 12 -3.05 -1.13 -8.56
CA LEU A 12 -4.49 -1.30 -8.76
C LEU A 12 -5.21 0.07 -8.85
N PRO A 13 -6.23 0.19 -9.71
CA PRO A 13 -6.87 1.48 -9.95
C PRO A 13 -7.49 2.05 -8.68
N ILE A 14 -7.30 3.36 -8.49
CA ILE A 14 -7.91 4.15 -7.44
C ILE A 14 -8.96 5.11 -8.01
N ARG A 15 -9.89 5.53 -7.16
CA ARG A 15 -10.72 6.71 -7.36
C ARG A 15 -10.28 7.78 -6.36
N GLN A 16 -10.20 9.02 -6.79
CA GLN A 16 -9.86 10.16 -5.93
C GLN A 16 -11.08 11.04 -5.70
N PHE A 17 -11.21 11.58 -4.49
CA PHE A 17 -12.27 12.50 -4.13
C PHE A 17 -11.66 13.69 -3.37
N GLU A 18 -12.22 14.88 -3.56
CA GLU A 18 -11.81 16.09 -2.87
C GLU A 18 -12.98 16.62 -2.03
N TYR A 19 -12.69 17.01 -0.79
CA TYR A 19 -13.69 17.53 0.13
C TYR A 19 -13.89 19.03 -0.09
N ARG A 20 -15.10 19.43 -0.51
CA ARG A 20 -15.50 20.83 -0.70
C ARG A 20 -16.88 21.11 -0.13
N ASP A 21 -17.01 22.23 0.58
CA ASP A 21 -18.29 22.73 1.10
C ASP A 21 -19.07 21.69 1.91
N GLY A 22 -18.35 20.84 2.65
CA GLY A 22 -18.94 19.81 3.50
C GLY A 22 -19.33 18.52 2.76
N LYS A 23 -18.88 18.34 1.52
CA LYS A 23 -19.21 17.18 0.68
C LYS A 23 -18.01 16.69 -0.12
N TRP A 24 -17.99 15.40 -0.42
CA TRP A 24 -17.00 14.81 -1.32
C TRP A 24 -17.41 15.03 -2.78
N HIS A 25 -16.47 15.44 -3.61
CA HIS A 25 -16.60 15.50 -5.06
C HIS A 25 -15.54 14.61 -5.70
N GLU A 26 -15.91 13.79 -6.67
CA GLU A 26 -14.93 12.94 -7.36
C GLU A 26 -13.98 13.80 -8.22
N ARG A 27 -12.68 13.50 -8.16
CA ARG A 27 -11.68 14.07 -9.06
C ARG A 27 -11.71 13.28 -10.36
N MET A 28 -12.10 13.94 -11.43
CA MET A 28 -12.25 13.39 -12.76
C MET A 28 -11.10 13.86 -13.66
N VAL A 29 -10.66 12.99 -14.55
CA VAL A 29 -9.73 13.37 -15.63
C VAL A 29 -10.53 13.80 -16.84
N VAL A 30 -10.32 15.04 -17.29
CA VAL A 30 -10.95 15.60 -18.49
C VAL A 30 -9.89 15.99 -19.50
N HIS A 31 -10.21 15.83 -20.78
CA HIS A 31 -9.36 16.31 -21.87
C HIS A 31 -9.76 17.73 -22.25
N CYS A 32 -8.82 18.67 -22.17
CA CYS A 32 -8.96 20.03 -22.65
C CYS A 32 -8.01 20.24 -23.84
N ASP A 33 -8.53 20.65 -24.99
CA ASP A 33 -7.77 20.73 -26.26
C ASP A 33 -6.38 21.38 -26.11
N ASP A 34 -6.31 22.58 -25.53
CA ASP A 34 -5.04 23.33 -25.39
C ASP A 34 -4.17 22.93 -24.19
N ARG A 35 -4.68 22.08 -23.28
CA ARG A 35 -4.05 21.77 -21.98
C ARG A 35 -3.80 20.28 -21.75
N GLY A 36 -4.26 19.42 -22.65
CA GLY A 36 -4.22 17.97 -22.49
C GLY A 36 -5.14 17.49 -21.37
N PHE A 37 -4.74 16.43 -20.67
CA PHE A 37 -5.49 15.89 -19.55
C PHE A 37 -5.30 16.74 -18.29
N ILE A 38 -6.39 17.12 -17.66
CA ILE A 38 -6.41 17.86 -16.39
C ILE A 38 -7.38 17.23 -15.41
N VAL A 39 -7.21 17.54 -14.12
CA VAL A 39 -8.12 17.13 -13.05
C VAL A 39 -9.19 18.20 -12.83
N GLU A 40 -10.45 17.80 -12.89
CA GLU A 40 -11.61 18.63 -12.52
C GLU A 40 -12.50 17.90 -11.51
N LEU A 41 -13.22 18.65 -10.68
CA LEU A 41 -14.18 18.06 -9.75
C LEU A 41 -15.51 17.79 -10.44
N ALA A 42 -16.07 16.60 -10.18
CA ALA A 42 -17.42 16.28 -10.58
C ALA A 42 -18.40 17.34 -10.05
N PRO A 43 -19.35 17.82 -10.88
CA PRO A 43 -20.24 18.91 -10.50
C PRO A 43 -21.21 18.51 -9.38
N GLN A 44 -21.52 17.22 -9.27
CA GLN A 44 -22.38 16.69 -8.23
C GLN A 44 -21.55 16.05 -7.12
N PRO A 45 -21.88 16.29 -5.85
CA PRO A 45 -21.24 15.62 -4.74
C PRO A 45 -21.59 14.12 -4.75
N VAL A 46 -20.67 13.31 -4.22
CA VAL A 46 -20.80 11.86 -4.10
C VAL A 46 -20.97 11.49 -2.63
N ALA A 47 -21.90 10.58 -2.36
CA ALA A 47 -22.04 9.91 -1.08
C ALA A 47 -21.82 8.41 -1.30
N ASP A 48 -20.59 7.96 -1.12
CA ASP A 48 -20.18 6.56 -1.28
C ASP A 48 -19.97 5.91 0.09
N THR A 49 -20.38 4.64 0.24
CA THR A 49 -20.16 3.89 1.47
C THR A 49 -18.68 3.71 1.83
N ALA A 50 -17.80 3.63 0.83
CA ALA A 50 -16.36 3.59 1.05
C ALA A 50 -15.83 4.90 1.64
N LEU A 51 -16.37 6.05 1.20
CA LEU A 51 -16.05 7.36 1.76
C LEU A 51 -16.55 7.49 3.20
N LEU A 52 -17.79 7.07 3.48
CA LEU A 52 -18.30 7.07 4.86
C LEU A 52 -17.43 6.25 5.82
N ARG A 53 -16.94 5.09 5.35
CA ARG A 53 -16.00 4.26 6.13
C ARG A 53 -14.66 4.96 6.32
N LEU A 54 -14.16 5.67 5.31
CA LEU A 54 -12.91 6.42 5.40
C LEU A 54 -13.04 7.58 6.39
N ASP A 55 -14.12 8.36 6.31
CA ASP A 55 -14.42 9.47 7.22
C ASP A 55 -14.43 9.00 8.69
N GLN A 56 -15.06 7.85 8.96
CA GLN A 56 -15.08 7.23 10.29
C GLN A 56 -13.70 6.82 10.80
N ARG A 57 -12.75 6.47 9.91
CA ARG A 57 -11.39 6.05 10.28
C ARG A 57 -10.42 7.21 10.39
N CYS A 58 -10.59 8.25 9.59
CA CYS A 58 -9.67 9.39 9.51
C CYS A 58 -10.05 10.56 10.44
N GLY A 59 -11.31 10.67 10.87
CA GLY A 59 -11.77 11.70 11.80
C GLY A 59 -12.15 13.01 11.11
N ALA A 60 -11.64 14.14 11.59
CA ALA A 60 -12.00 15.46 11.07
C ALA A 60 -11.50 15.66 9.63
N ILE A 61 -12.38 16.17 8.76
CA ILE A 61 -12.09 16.37 7.33
C ILE A 61 -11.94 17.86 7.07
N GLU A 62 -10.78 18.24 6.55
CA GLU A 62 -10.49 19.62 6.18
C GLU A 62 -10.94 19.94 4.75
N GLN A 63 -11.20 21.21 4.46
CA GLN A 63 -11.47 21.66 3.10
C GLN A 63 -10.25 21.40 2.21
N GLY A 64 -10.48 20.80 1.04
CA GLY A 64 -9.42 20.37 0.12
C GLY A 64 -8.74 19.05 0.48
N ALA A 65 -9.20 18.34 1.53
CA ALA A 65 -8.73 16.99 1.81
C ALA A 65 -8.99 16.08 0.60
N VAL A 66 -8.03 15.21 0.29
CA VAL A 66 -8.12 14.23 -0.80
C VAL A 66 -8.28 12.83 -0.20
N ALA A 67 -9.28 12.10 -0.65
CA ALA A 67 -9.51 10.71 -0.33
C ALA A 67 -9.19 9.83 -1.53
N GLU A 68 -8.43 8.76 -1.31
CA GLU A 68 -8.11 7.76 -2.32
C GLU A 68 -8.74 6.42 -1.92
N VAL A 69 -9.49 5.82 -2.84
CA VAL A 69 -10.21 4.56 -2.61
C VAL A 69 -9.92 3.61 -3.76
N SER A 70 -9.28 2.48 -3.45
CA SER A 70 -9.17 1.35 -4.38
C SER A 70 -10.18 0.25 -4.02
N LEU A 71 -11.31 0.22 -4.73
CA LEU A 71 -12.25 -0.90 -4.63
C LEU A 71 -11.65 -2.18 -5.23
N ALA A 72 -10.82 -2.05 -6.28
CA ALA A 72 -10.13 -3.18 -6.90
C ALA A 72 -9.20 -3.88 -5.89
N ALA A 73 -8.39 -3.12 -5.14
CA ALA A 73 -7.54 -3.66 -4.09
C ALA A 73 -8.35 -4.38 -3.00
N GLN A 74 -9.44 -3.78 -2.54
CA GLN A 74 -10.31 -4.41 -1.54
C GLN A 74 -10.91 -5.71 -2.06
N THR A 75 -11.45 -5.73 -3.28
CA THR A 75 -12.03 -6.93 -3.89
C THR A 75 -11.00 -8.05 -4.04
N VAL A 76 -9.80 -7.75 -4.54
CA VAL A 76 -8.74 -8.78 -4.66
C VAL A 76 -8.34 -9.31 -3.27
N CYS A 77 -8.21 -8.42 -2.28
CA CYS A 77 -7.92 -8.81 -0.90
C CYS A 77 -9.01 -9.73 -0.32
N GLU A 78 -10.29 -9.39 -0.51
CA GLU A 78 -11.42 -10.22 -0.08
C GLU A 78 -11.41 -11.60 -0.75
N MET A 79 -11.09 -11.67 -2.05
CA MET A 79 -10.96 -12.94 -2.77
C MET A 79 -9.83 -13.81 -2.21
N LEU A 80 -8.66 -13.22 -1.96
CA LEU A 80 -7.52 -13.93 -1.36
C LEU A 80 -7.85 -14.43 0.04
N ALA A 81 -8.45 -13.58 0.86
CA ALA A 81 -8.84 -13.90 2.23
C ALA A 81 -9.91 -15.00 2.27
N THR A 82 -10.91 -14.95 1.39
CA THR A 82 -11.94 -16.00 1.24
C THR A 82 -11.31 -17.34 0.84
N HIS A 83 -10.37 -17.32 -0.10
CA HIS A 83 -9.67 -18.53 -0.50
C HIS A 83 -8.85 -19.12 0.66
N ILE A 84 -8.10 -18.27 1.36
CA ILE A 84 -7.25 -18.67 2.48
C ILE A 84 -8.07 -19.19 3.66
N SER A 85 -9.18 -18.53 4.01
CA SER A 85 -10.04 -18.94 5.11
C SER A 85 -10.70 -20.28 4.84
N HIS A 86 -11.08 -20.55 3.59
CA HIS A 86 -11.75 -21.78 3.19
C HIS A 86 -10.79 -22.96 2.95
N TYR A 87 -9.69 -22.74 2.24
CA TYR A 87 -8.78 -23.83 1.80
C TYR A 87 -7.49 -23.94 2.61
N GLY A 88 -7.25 -23.01 3.53
CA GLY A 88 -6.04 -22.97 4.33
C GLY A 88 -4.84 -22.34 3.63
N GLY A 89 -3.90 -21.82 4.43
CA GLY A 89 -2.70 -21.15 3.93
C GLY A 89 -2.55 -19.74 4.45
N ALA A 90 -1.71 -18.96 3.79
CA ALA A 90 -1.47 -17.57 4.10
C ALA A 90 -1.11 -16.76 2.84
N ALA A 91 -1.32 -15.44 2.91
CA ALA A 91 -0.77 -14.48 1.97
C ALA A 91 0.07 -13.45 2.73
N LEU A 92 1.15 -13.02 2.07
CA LEU A 92 2.02 -11.93 2.51
C LEU A 92 1.92 -10.80 1.50
N LEU A 93 1.48 -9.63 1.96
CA LEU A 93 1.27 -8.43 1.17
C LEU A 93 2.35 -7.42 1.58
N ILE A 94 3.17 -7.00 0.62
CA ILE A 94 4.28 -6.08 0.81
C ILE A 94 4.10 -4.95 -0.19
N ASP A 95 3.86 -3.75 0.33
CA ASP A 95 3.59 -2.59 -0.51
C ASP A 95 3.83 -1.29 0.27
N TYR A 96 3.84 -0.15 -0.42
CA TYR A 96 4.01 1.15 0.23
C TYR A 96 2.67 1.86 0.43
N GLY A 97 2.54 2.44 1.62
CA GLY A 97 1.32 3.12 2.02
C GLY A 97 1.16 3.21 3.53
N PRO A 98 0.08 3.87 3.97
CA PRO A 98 -0.14 4.09 5.38
C PRO A 98 -0.72 2.84 6.08
N ALA A 99 -0.28 2.59 7.32
CA ALA A 99 -0.79 1.51 8.16
C ALA A 99 -2.20 1.78 8.70
N ARG A 100 -2.56 3.06 8.80
CA ARG A 100 -3.89 3.57 9.17
C ARG A 100 -4.43 4.33 7.98
N SER A 101 -5.73 4.23 7.71
CA SER A 101 -6.34 5.07 6.68
C SER A 101 -6.06 6.54 6.95
N ALA A 102 -5.74 7.28 5.90
CA ALA A 102 -5.43 8.70 5.96
C ALA A 102 -5.91 9.38 4.67
N PHE A 103 -6.17 10.68 4.77
CA PHE A 103 -6.36 11.53 3.59
C PHE A 103 -4.98 11.92 3.02
N GLY A 104 -4.92 12.10 1.70
CA GLY A 104 -3.71 12.47 0.98
C GLY A 104 -3.86 12.22 -0.52
N ASP A 105 -3.09 12.96 -1.31
CA ASP A 105 -2.92 12.72 -2.75
C ASP A 105 -1.60 11.99 -2.94
N SER A 106 -1.67 10.69 -3.24
CA SER A 106 -0.49 9.84 -3.46
C SER A 106 -0.39 9.32 -4.88
N PHE A 107 -1.36 9.65 -5.74
CA PHE A 107 -1.35 9.26 -7.14
C PHE A 107 -0.17 9.90 -7.88
N GLN A 108 0.74 9.05 -8.33
CA GLN A 108 1.98 9.46 -8.96
C GLN A 108 2.26 8.61 -10.19
N ALA A 109 3.05 9.18 -11.10
CA ALA A 109 3.60 8.47 -12.23
C ALA A 109 5.12 8.43 -12.13
N MET A 110 5.71 7.29 -12.48
CA MET A 110 7.15 7.10 -12.47
C MET A 110 7.64 6.67 -13.85
N GLN A 111 8.66 7.36 -14.36
CA GLN A 111 9.33 7.04 -15.60
C GLN A 111 10.84 7.17 -15.40
N ALA A 112 11.60 6.13 -15.77
CA ALA A 112 13.06 6.10 -15.62
C ALA A 112 13.56 6.50 -14.21
N HIS A 113 12.87 6.03 -13.15
CA HIS A 113 13.14 6.36 -11.73
C HIS A 113 12.95 7.84 -11.35
N GLN A 114 12.12 8.58 -12.10
CA GLN A 114 11.76 9.96 -11.79
C GLN A 114 10.25 10.12 -11.75
N PHE A 115 9.78 10.98 -10.83
CA PHE A 115 8.38 11.37 -10.78
C PHE A 115 8.05 12.26 -11.99
N VAL A 116 7.02 11.87 -12.72
CA VAL A 116 6.47 12.62 -13.84
C VAL A 116 4.99 12.91 -13.60
N SER A 117 4.41 13.83 -14.37
CA SER A 117 2.98 14.06 -14.30
C SER A 117 2.22 12.85 -14.89
N PRO A 118 1.22 12.29 -14.19
CA PRO A 118 0.39 11.20 -14.71
C PRO A 118 -0.37 11.54 -15.99
N PHE A 119 -0.48 12.82 -16.33
CA PHE A 119 -1.35 13.34 -17.38
C PHE A 119 -0.63 13.66 -18.70
N VAL A 120 0.69 13.49 -18.77
CA VAL A 120 1.51 13.94 -19.91
C VAL A 120 1.73 12.84 -20.95
N THR A 121 2.12 11.63 -20.53
CA THR A 121 2.35 10.49 -21.44
C THR A 121 1.63 9.22 -20.96
N PRO A 122 0.28 9.15 -21.07
CA PRO A 122 -0.48 7.99 -20.65
C PRO A 122 -0.04 6.73 -21.42
N GLY A 123 0.30 5.67 -20.68
CA GLY A 123 0.79 4.40 -21.23
C GLY A 123 2.31 4.24 -21.24
N ASP A 124 3.09 5.32 -21.09
CA ASP A 124 4.56 5.29 -21.11
C ASP A 124 5.22 5.47 -19.73
N ALA A 125 4.41 5.73 -18.70
CA ALA A 125 4.83 5.86 -17.31
C ALA A 125 4.05 4.88 -16.44
N ASP A 126 4.73 4.35 -15.43
CA ASP A 126 4.11 3.49 -14.43
C ASP A 126 3.27 4.33 -13.47
N LEU A 127 2.06 3.88 -13.14
CA LEU A 127 1.12 4.61 -12.31
C LEU A 127 0.96 3.90 -10.97
N THR A 128 1.07 4.66 -9.90
CA THR A 128 0.98 4.13 -8.54
C THR A 128 0.16 5.04 -7.63
N ALA A 129 -0.45 4.44 -6.62
CA ALA A 129 -0.92 5.11 -5.42
C ALA A 129 -0.58 4.29 -4.17
N HIS A 130 -0.52 4.97 -3.03
CA HIS A 130 -0.35 4.33 -1.73
C HIS A 130 -1.46 3.31 -1.43
N VAL A 131 -1.07 2.19 -0.83
CA VAL A 131 -1.98 1.14 -0.38
C VAL A 131 -2.51 1.44 1.02
N ASP A 132 -3.83 1.55 1.18
CA ASP A 132 -4.49 1.65 2.50
C ASP A 132 -4.53 0.27 3.18
N PHE A 133 -3.51 -0.03 3.99
CA PHE A 133 -3.42 -1.31 4.70
C PHE A 133 -4.52 -1.51 5.74
N ALA A 134 -5.12 -0.44 6.28
CA ALA A 134 -6.26 -0.58 7.19
C ALA A 134 -7.52 -1.04 6.43
N ALA A 135 -7.73 -0.54 5.21
CA ALA A 135 -8.80 -1.03 4.34
C ALA A 135 -8.57 -2.50 3.94
N LEU A 136 -7.34 -2.90 3.61
CA LEU A 136 -7.02 -4.30 3.29
C LEU A 136 -7.20 -5.23 4.50
N ALA A 137 -6.77 -4.81 5.69
CA ALA A 137 -6.96 -5.58 6.93
C ALA A 137 -8.45 -5.81 7.23
N LEU A 138 -9.28 -4.77 7.06
CA LEU A 138 -10.72 -4.84 7.26
C LEU A 138 -11.38 -5.78 6.24
N ALA A 139 -11.02 -5.66 4.96
CA ALA A 139 -11.48 -6.55 3.90
C ALA A 139 -11.15 -8.02 4.22
N ALA A 140 -9.89 -8.31 4.57
CA ALA A 140 -9.45 -9.66 4.89
C ALA A 140 -10.17 -10.25 6.12
N THR A 141 -10.32 -9.46 7.18
CA THR A 141 -11.01 -9.88 8.40
C THR A 141 -12.48 -10.14 8.15
N THR A 142 -13.14 -9.29 7.36
CA THR A 142 -14.56 -9.45 6.99
C THR A 142 -14.79 -10.73 6.17
N ALA A 143 -13.80 -11.12 5.35
CA ALA A 143 -13.80 -12.37 4.58
C ALA A 143 -13.37 -13.62 5.38
N GLY A 144 -13.14 -13.49 6.69
CA GLY A 144 -12.91 -14.61 7.61
C GLY A 144 -11.46 -15.09 7.73
N ALA A 145 -10.50 -14.36 7.16
CA ALA A 145 -9.08 -14.61 7.44
C ALA A 145 -8.66 -13.91 8.75
N LEU A 146 -7.65 -14.46 9.44
CA LEU A 146 -6.96 -13.73 10.50
C LEU A 146 -5.87 -12.86 9.90
N VAL A 147 -5.66 -11.67 10.45
CA VAL A 147 -4.67 -10.69 9.96
C VAL A 147 -3.57 -10.51 11.00
N ASP A 148 -2.32 -10.53 10.54
CA ASP A 148 -1.14 -10.15 11.31
C ASP A 148 -0.55 -8.86 10.71
N GLY A 149 -0.24 -7.87 11.55
CA GLY A 149 0.21 -6.54 11.11
C GLY A 149 -0.93 -5.54 10.83
N PRO A 150 -0.69 -4.50 10.00
CA PRO A 150 0.54 -4.25 9.26
C PRO A 150 1.71 -3.84 10.16
N VAL A 151 2.93 -4.21 9.79
CA VAL A 151 4.18 -3.71 10.38
C VAL A 151 5.01 -2.99 9.32
N THR A 152 6.06 -2.28 9.72
CA THR A 152 7.01 -1.72 8.75
C THR A 152 7.83 -2.83 8.09
N GLN A 153 8.30 -2.60 6.86
CA GLN A 153 9.23 -3.53 6.21
C GLN A 153 10.51 -3.71 7.02
N ALA A 154 11.00 -2.64 7.64
CA ALA A 154 12.17 -2.70 8.51
C ALA A 154 11.97 -3.67 9.68
N ASP A 155 10.86 -3.54 10.41
CA ASP A 155 10.58 -4.40 11.57
C ASP A 155 10.41 -5.86 11.15
N PHE A 156 9.65 -6.11 10.07
CA PHE A 156 9.44 -7.45 9.53
C PHE A 156 10.77 -8.13 9.15
N LEU A 157 11.61 -7.47 8.35
CA LEU A 157 12.86 -8.05 7.87
C LEU A 157 13.90 -8.21 8.98
N LYS A 158 13.96 -7.27 9.94
CA LYS A 158 14.84 -7.38 11.10
C LYS A 158 14.45 -8.54 12.00
N GLU A 159 13.17 -8.72 12.28
CA GLU A 159 12.67 -9.85 13.07
C GLU A 159 12.98 -11.19 12.38
N LEU A 160 12.92 -11.24 11.04
CA LEU A 160 13.32 -12.42 10.25
C LEU A 160 14.85 -12.60 10.08
N GLY A 161 15.66 -11.67 10.59
CA GLY A 161 17.12 -11.81 10.66
C GLY A 161 17.88 -11.39 9.39
N ILE A 162 17.39 -10.40 8.65
CA ILE A 162 18.08 -9.88 7.45
C ILE A 162 19.53 -9.49 7.72
N GLU A 163 19.84 -8.90 8.89
CA GLU A 163 21.19 -8.47 9.26
C GLU A 163 22.13 -9.67 9.44
N TYR A 164 21.66 -10.75 10.07
CA TYR A 164 22.43 -11.99 10.20
C TYR A 164 22.70 -12.62 8.83
N ARG A 165 21.69 -12.61 7.95
CA ARG A 165 21.84 -13.12 6.58
C ARG A 165 22.85 -12.30 5.79
N ALA A 166 22.78 -10.97 5.88
CA ALA A 166 23.70 -10.06 5.19
C ALA A 166 25.14 -10.23 5.69
N ALA A 167 25.34 -10.37 7.00
CA ALA A 167 26.66 -10.61 7.58
C ALA A 167 27.26 -11.93 7.07
N ALA A 168 26.46 -13.01 7.04
CA ALA A 168 26.91 -14.32 6.55
C ALA A 168 27.28 -14.28 5.06
N LEU A 169 26.46 -13.62 4.22
CA LEU A 169 26.74 -13.46 2.79
C LEU A 169 27.99 -12.62 2.54
N SER A 170 28.22 -11.60 3.38
CA SER A 170 29.33 -10.65 3.24
C SER A 170 30.71 -11.22 3.54
N GLN A 171 30.80 -12.39 4.21
CA GLN A 171 32.08 -12.98 4.61
C GLN A 171 32.99 -13.33 3.43
N LYS A 172 32.39 -13.74 2.29
CA LYS A 172 33.13 -14.17 1.10
C LYS A 172 33.18 -13.11 0.00
N LEU A 173 32.57 -11.94 0.23
CA LEU A 173 32.58 -10.84 -0.71
C LEU A 173 33.89 -10.05 -0.61
N ASP A 174 34.36 -9.57 -1.75
CA ASP A 174 35.37 -8.52 -1.80
C ASP A 174 34.84 -7.20 -1.17
N PRO A 175 35.70 -6.21 -0.91
CA PRO A 175 35.30 -4.98 -0.25
C PRO A 175 34.20 -4.19 -0.97
N GLU A 176 34.20 -4.19 -2.31
CA GLU A 176 33.23 -3.44 -3.12
C GLU A 176 31.84 -4.08 -3.04
N ALA A 177 31.77 -5.40 -3.27
CA ALA A 177 30.53 -6.16 -3.16
C ALA A 177 29.97 -6.14 -1.72
N ARG A 178 30.85 -6.09 -0.70
CA ARG A 178 30.43 -5.93 0.69
C ARG A 178 29.81 -4.56 0.96
N ALA A 179 30.37 -3.49 0.41
CA ALA A 179 29.79 -2.15 0.52
C ALA A 179 28.43 -2.08 -0.19
N ALA A 180 28.31 -2.67 -1.39
CA ALA A 180 27.03 -2.75 -2.11
C ALA A 180 25.96 -3.55 -1.35
N MET A 181 26.34 -4.65 -0.68
CA MET A 181 25.45 -5.42 0.19
C MET A 181 24.95 -4.57 1.38
N ALA A 182 25.86 -3.81 2.02
CA ALA A 182 25.49 -2.94 3.13
C ALA A 182 24.49 -1.85 2.71
N GLU A 183 24.71 -1.20 1.56
CA GLU A 183 23.77 -0.19 1.05
C GLU A 183 22.43 -0.83 0.63
N THR A 184 22.43 -2.05 0.09
CA THR A 184 21.18 -2.78 -0.23
C THR A 184 20.37 -3.06 1.04
N VAL A 185 21.00 -3.55 2.10
CA VAL A 185 20.31 -3.81 3.38
C VAL A 185 19.80 -2.49 3.97
N LYS A 186 20.64 -1.46 3.98
CA LYS A 186 20.26 -0.12 4.45
C LYS A 186 19.06 0.42 3.67
N ARG A 187 18.95 0.15 2.37
CA ARG A 187 17.77 0.53 1.59
C ARG A 187 16.50 -0.18 1.99
N LEU A 188 16.60 -1.49 2.27
CA LEU A 188 15.46 -2.31 2.65
C LEU A 188 14.94 -2.02 4.05
N ILE A 189 15.80 -1.70 5.02
CA ILE A 189 15.42 -1.54 6.44
C ILE A 189 15.66 -0.15 7.02
N GLY A 190 16.20 0.78 6.22
CA GLY A 190 16.51 2.13 6.66
C GLY A 190 15.24 2.98 6.84
N PRO A 191 15.19 3.83 7.89
CA PRO A 191 14.00 4.63 8.20
C PRO A 191 13.71 5.72 7.18
N GLU A 192 14.73 6.20 6.46
CA GLU A 192 14.62 7.24 5.42
C GLU A 192 14.41 6.64 4.01
N GLN A 193 14.31 5.32 3.90
CA GLN A 193 14.17 4.62 2.63
C GLN A 193 12.95 3.67 2.67
N MET A 194 13.06 2.47 2.12
CA MET A 194 11.92 1.56 2.02
C MET A 194 11.47 1.04 3.39
N GLY A 195 12.36 1.01 4.37
CA GLY A 195 12.10 0.38 5.68
C GLY A 195 10.87 0.92 6.39
N GLN A 196 10.67 2.24 6.37
CA GLN A 196 9.49 2.89 6.97
C GLN A 196 8.33 3.03 5.97
N LEU A 197 8.64 3.31 4.70
CA LEU A 197 7.65 3.58 3.67
C LEU A 197 6.79 2.34 3.37
N PHE A 198 7.44 1.19 3.20
CA PHE A 198 6.79 -0.08 2.95
C PHE A 198 6.18 -0.65 4.22
N LYS A 199 5.03 -1.30 4.07
CA LYS A 199 4.37 -2.08 5.10
C LYS A 199 4.26 -3.53 4.65
N VAL A 200 4.15 -4.39 5.65
CA VAL A 200 3.94 -5.81 5.47
C VAL A 200 2.70 -6.20 6.25
N LEU A 201 1.76 -6.85 5.58
CA LEU A 201 0.55 -7.41 6.17
C LEU A 201 0.45 -8.88 5.79
N ALA A 202 0.16 -9.74 6.75
CA ALA A 202 -0.17 -11.13 6.46
C ALA A 202 -1.65 -11.38 6.73
N MET A 203 -2.25 -12.22 5.90
CA MET A 203 -3.53 -12.85 6.18
C MET A 203 -3.35 -14.36 6.19
N ARG A 204 -3.97 -15.04 7.15
CA ARG A 204 -3.80 -16.48 7.37
C ARG A 204 -5.12 -17.15 7.70
N ALA A 205 -5.18 -18.44 7.40
CA ALA A 205 -6.30 -19.26 7.79
C ALA A 205 -6.44 -19.32 9.33
N PRO A 206 -7.66 -19.37 9.89
CA PRO A 206 -7.87 -19.36 11.34
C PRO A 206 -7.14 -20.47 12.10
N ALA A 207 -6.89 -21.62 11.45
CA ALA A 207 -6.19 -22.76 12.03
C ALA A 207 -4.66 -22.55 12.17
N LEU A 208 -4.08 -21.54 11.54
CA LEU A 208 -2.65 -21.24 11.63
C LEU A 208 -2.38 -20.27 12.77
N SER A 209 -1.31 -20.51 13.54
CA SER A 209 -0.80 -19.53 14.50
C SER A 209 -0.25 -18.28 13.79
N GLU A 210 -0.05 -17.22 14.57
CA GLU A 210 0.65 -16.01 14.13
C GLU A 210 1.98 -16.35 13.44
N ARG A 211 2.30 -15.60 12.39
CA ARG A 211 3.50 -15.81 11.59
C ARG A 211 4.70 -15.06 12.18
N PRO A 212 5.94 -15.61 12.08
CA PRO A 212 7.15 -14.86 12.41
C PRO A 212 7.24 -13.55 11.61
N GLY A 213 7.80 -12.51 12.20
CA GLY A 213 7.95 -11.19 11.57
C GLY A 213 6.91 -10.15 12.01
N PHE A 214 5.93 -10.53 12.83
CA PHE A 214 4.80 -9.68 13.21
C PHE A 214 4.70 -9.40 14.71
N SER A 215 5.68 -9.84 15.51
CA SER A 215 5.60 -9.72 16.97
C SER A 215 5.48 -8.28 17.48
N MET A 216 5.96 -7.31 16.69
CA MET A 216 5.90 -5.88 16.99
C MET A 216 4.52 -5.25 16.72
N ALA A 217 3.61 -5.93 16.00
CA ALA A 217 2.25 -5.43 15.75
C ALA A 217 1.36 -5.43 17.00
N GLN A 218 1.74 -6.20 18.03
CA GLN A 218 0.99 -6.36 19.28
C GLN A 218 1.39 -5.37 20.37
N ARG A 219 2.27 -4.40 20.07
CA ARG A 219 2.73 -3.35 20.97
C ARG A 219 2.13 -2.00 20.61
#